data_AF-A0A8T3S7V2-F1
#
_entry.id   AF-A0A8T3S7V2-F1
#
_cell.length_a   1.000
_cell.length_b   1.000
_cell.length_c   1.000
_cell.angle_alpha   90.00
_cell.angle_beta   90.00
_cell.angle_gamma   90.00
#
_symmetry.space_group_name_H-M   'P 1'
#
loop_
_entity.id
_entity.type
_entity.pdbx_description
1 polymer ?
#
loop_
_entity_poly.entity_id
_entity_poly.type
_entity_poly.pdbx_seq_one_letter_code
_entity_poly.pdbx_strand_id
1 'polypeptide(L)'
;MTDQQTEIQEVTAAREAVVWIDHARAIIVEHDNSGHSVQVVDRLLAEREERFEARAINEVLDRDRVIVSGPAYARTRFERAYVALTHRPDRLVDVQPTTSVRRVA
;
A
#
# COMPACT_ATOMS: atom_id res chain seq x y z
N MET A 1 19.08 32.56 -28.04
CA MET A 1 19.76 32.42 -26.74
C MET A 1 18.83 33.03 -25.71
N THR A 2 18.07 32.30 -24.90
CA THR A 2 18.07 30.88 -24.56
C THR A 2 16.66 30.59 -24.03
N ASP A 3 15.92 29.70 -24.70
CA ASP A 3 14.72 29.07 -24.14
C ASP A 3 15.15 28.27 -22.93
N GLN A 4 14.93 28.81 -21.73
CA GLN A 4 15.02 28.01 -20.51
C GLN A 4 13.78 27.13 -20.49
N GLN A 5 14.01 25.91 -20.92
CA GLN A 5 13.18 24.74 -20.75
C GLN A 5 12.55 24.79 -19.36
N THR A 6 11.28 25.17 -19.31
CA THR A 6 10.36 24.70 -18.29
C THR A 6 10.44 23.20 -18.39
N GLU A 7 11.27 22.61 -17.54
CA GLU A 7 11.32 21.20 -17.24
C GLU A 7 9.94 20.90 -16.65
N ILE A 8 8.99 20.64 -17.55
CA ILE A 8 7.68 20.11 -17.21
C ILE A 8 8.04 18.76 -16.60
N GLN A 9 8.19 18.76 -15.28
CA GLN A 9 7.97 17.57 -14.51
C GLN A 9 6.51 17.21 -14.75
N GLU A 10 6.25 16.51 -15.86
CA GLU A 10 5.25 15.47 -15.85
C GLU A 10 5.76 14.43 -14.85
N VAL A 11 5.66 14.77 -13.57
CA VAL A 11 5.47 13.77 -12.53
C VAL A 11 4.11 13.22 -12.90
N THR A 12 4.07 12.18 -13.72
CA THR A 12 2.98 11.22 -13.64
C THR A 12 2.90 10.89 -12.16
N ALA A 13 1.94 11.48 -11.43
CA ALA A 13 1.94 11.33 -9.97
C ALA A 13 1.87 9.84 -9.71
N ALA A 14 2.94 9.31 -9.11
CA ALA A 14 3.08 7.89 -8.90
C ALA A 14 1.85 7.41 -8.13
N ARG A 15 1.19 6.36 -8.63
CA ARG A 15 -0.02 5.85 -7.99
C ARG A 15 0.38 5.12 -6.73
N GLU A 16 0.05 5.71 -5.59
CA GLU A 16 0.45 5.20 -4.29
C GLU A 16 -0.75 4.57 -3.58
N ALA A 17 -0.53 3.46 -2.89
CA ALA A 17 -1.49 2.87 -1.97
C ALA A 17 -0.87 2.65 -0.60
N VAL A 18 -1.60 3.06 0.43
CA VAL A 18 -1.33 2.74 1.83
C VAL A 18 -2.31 1.67 2.28
N VAL A 19 -1.78 0.51 2.63
CA VAL A 19 -2.55 -0.63 3.13
C VAL A 19 -2.33 -0.71 4.63
N TRP A 20 -3.41 -0.69 5.40
CA TRP A 20 -3.42 -1.16 6.78
C TRP A 20 -4.13 -2.51 6.81
N ILE A 21 -3.49 -3.55 7.35
CA ILE A 21 -4.04 -4.90 7.36
C ILE A 21 -3.92 -5.58 8.71
N ASP A 22 -4.98 -6.30 9.10
CA ASP A 22 -4.99 -7.23 10.23
C ASP A 22 -5.53 -8.62 9.82
N HIS A 23 -5.93 -9.43 10.80
CA HIS A 23 -6.47 -10.78 10.55
C HIS A 23 -7.88 -10.81 9.95
N ALA A 24 -8.61 -9.70 10.04
CA ALA A 24 -10.03 -9.59 9.75
C ALA A 24 -10.32 -8.67 8.56
N ARG A 25 -9.49 -7.65 8.31
CA ARG A 25 -9.71 -6.69 7.23
C ARG A 25 -8.44 -5.98 6.77
N ALA A 26 -8.53 -5.46 5.56
CA ALA A 26 -7.59 -4.53 4.98
C ALA A 26 -8.30 -3.20 4.69
N ILE A 27 -7.66 -2.09 5.06
CA ILE A 27 -8.08 -0.73 4.70
C ILE A 27 -7.03 -0.22 3.73
N ILE A 28 -7.47 0.18 2.55
CA ILE A 28 -6.63 0.60 1.45
C ILE A 28 -6.96 2.05 1.16
N VAL A 29 -5.97 2.92 1.30
CA VAL A 29 -6.06 4.31 0.91
C VAL A 29 -5.23 4.48 -0.35
N GLU A 30 -5.86 4.85 -1.46
CA GLU A 30 -5.17 5.11 -2.70
C GLU A 30 -5.05 6.61 -2.93
N HIS A 31 -3.95 7.03 -3.53
CA HIS A 31 -3.74 8.39 -3.97
C HIS A 31 -3.41 8.39 -5.46
N ASP A 32 -4.18 9.16 -6.23
CA ASP A 32 -3.95 9.42 -7.64
C ASP A 32 -4.18 10.90 -7.99
N ASN A 33 -4.03 11.25 -9.28
CA ASN A 33 -4.21 12.61 -9.79
C ASN A 33 -5.61 13.22 -9.54
N SER A 34 -6.60 12.38 -9.22
CA SER A 34 -8.00 12.76 -9.02
C SER A 34 -8.37 12.89 -7.54
N GLY A 35 -7.47 12.50 -6.62
CA GLY A 35 -7.63 12.63 -5.18
C GLY A 35 -7.34 11.34 -4.42
N HIS A 36 -8.02 11.18 -3.28
CA HIS A 36 -7.90 10.00 -2.42
C HIS A 36 -9.14 9.13 -2.50
N SER A 37 -8.94 7.81 -2.58
CA SER A 37 -10.01 6.81 -2.41
C SER A 37 -9.72 5.97 -1.16
N VAL A 38 -10.78 5.47 -0.52
CA VAL A 38 -10.67 4.54 0.61
C VAL A 38 -11.52 3.32 0.33
N GLN A 39 -10.92 2.15 0.42
CA GLN A 39 -11.58 0.87 0.27
C GLN A 39 -11.33 0.00 1.49
N VAL A 40 -12.36 -0.75 1.90
CA VAL A 40 -12.25 -1.74 2.97
C VAL A 40 -12.52 -3.11 2.38
N VAL A 41 -11.59 -4.04 2.61
CA VAL A 41 -11.71 -5.44 2.23
C VAL A 41 -11.84 -6.25 3.51
N ASP A 42 -13.02 -6.75 3.81
CA ASP A 42 -13.24 -7.64 4.94
C ASP A 42 -12.99 -9.10 4.53
N ARG A 43 -12.42 -9.86 5.47
CA ARG A 43 -12.29 -11.31 5.38
C ARG A 43 -13.65 -11.96 5.57
N LEU A 44 -14.00 -12.89 4.68
CA LEU A 44 -15.27 -13.61 4.81
C LEU A 44 -15.19 -14.70 5.89
N LEU A 45 -16.33 -15.05 6.50
CA LEU A 45 -16.43 -15.93 7.67
C LEU A 45 -15.76 -17.32 7.50
N ALA A 46 -15.64 -17.83 6.28
CA ALA A 46 -15.00 -19.12 5.96
C ALA A 46 -13.81 -18.97 5.00
N GLU A 47 -13.33 -17.75 4.79
CA GLU A 47 -12.22 -17.50 3.88
C GLU A 47 -10.88 -17.85 4.52
N ARG A 48 -10.07 -18.58 3.75
CA ARG A 48 -8.67 -18.84 4.10
C ARG A 48 -7.87 -17.55 4.01
N GLU A 49 -6.91 -17.39 4.91
CA GLU A 49 -6.14 -16.15 5.02
C GLU A 49 -5.41 -15.79 3.73
N GLU A 50 -4.86 -16.79 3.04
CA GLU A 50 -4.15 -16.59 1.78
C GLU A 50 -5.08 -16.07 0.68
N ARG A 51 -6.36 -16.50 0.70
CA ARG A 51 -7.37 -16.03 -0.26
C ARG A 51 -7.78 -14.59 0.05
N PHE A 52 -7.96 -14.27 1.32
CA PHE A 52 -8.22 -12.91 1.78
C PHE A 52 -7.09 -11.96 1.35
N GLU A 53 -5.84 -12.36 1.59
CA GLU A 53 -4.67 -11.58 1.21
C GLU A 53 -4.55 -11.40 -0.29
N ALA A 54 -4.78 -12.46 -1.08
CA ALA A 54 -4.79 -12.35 -2.53
C ALA A 54 -5.84 -11.34 -3.03
N ARG A 55 -7.04 -11.31 -2.41
CA ARG A 55 -8.06 -10.28 -2.74
C ARG A 55 -7.58 -8.88 -2.41
N ALA A 56 -7.05 -8.68 -1.20
CA ALA A 56 -6.53 -7.37 -0.81
C ALA A 56 -5.34 -6.93 -1.69
N ILE A 57 -4.49 -7.86 -2.13
CA ILE A 57 -3.39 -7.59 -3.07
C ILE A 57 -3.93 -7.18 -4.44
N ASN A 58 -4.98 -7.85 -4.94
CA ASN A 58 -5.59 -7.53 -6.23
C ASN A 58 -6.04 -6.07 -6.33
N GLU A 59 -6.51 -5.47 -5.23
CA GLU A 59 -6.92 -4.06 -5.20
C GLU A 59 -5.73 -3.11 -5.44
N VAL A 60 -4.50 -3.50 -5.09
CA VAL A 60 -3.30 -2.64 -5.17
C VAL A 60 -2.29 -3.06 -6.25
N LEU A 61 -2.65 -4.00 -7.14
CA LEU A 61 -1.72 -4.52 -8.16
C LEU A 61 -1.22 -3.46 -9.15
N ASP A 62 -2.08 -2.52 -9.51
CA ASP A 62 -1.79 -1.49 -10.51
C ASP A 62 -1.12 -0.24 -9.91
N ARG A 63 -0.71 -0.32 -8.64
CA ARG A 63 -0.07 0.77 -7.92
C ARG A 63 1.44 0.70 -8.07
N ASP A 64 2.05 1.86 -8.27
CA ASP A 64 3.49 2.00 -8.46
C ASP A 64 4.23 1.86 -7.13
N ARG A 65 3.58 2.26 -6.04
CA ARG A 65 4.11 2.21 -4.67
C ARG A 65 3.05 1.69 -3.70
N VAL A 66 3.44 0.73 -2.87
CA VAL A 66 2.58 0.12 -1.86
C VAL A 66 3.28 0.20 -0.51
N ILE A 67 2.66 0.92 0.42
CA ILE A 67 3.06 0.99 1.82
C ILE A 67 2.17 0.04 2.62
N VAL A 68 2.76 -0.85 3.41
CA VAL A 68 2.00 -1.81 4.23
C VAL A 68 2.23 -1.53 5.71
N SER A 69 1.13 -1.43 6.46
CA SER A 69 1.10 -1.17 7.89
C SER A 69 0.13 -2.12 8.60
N GLY A 70 0.25 -2.21 9.93
CA GLY A 70 -0.56 -3.12 10.75
C GLY A 70 0.30 -3.96 11.69
N PRO A 71 -0.29 -4.94 12.39
CA PRO A 71 0.46 -5.89 13.21
C PRO A 71 1.54 -6.59 12.39
N ALA A 72 2.74 -6.75 12.97
CA ALA A 72 3.91 -7.28 12.26
C ALA A 72 3.65 -8.62 11.57
N TYR A 73 2.89 -9.53 12.20
CA TYR A 73 2.56 -10.83 11.61
C TYR A 73 1.71 -10.70 10.34
N ALA A 74 0.72 -9.80 10.32
CA ALA A 74 -0.18 -9.59 9.20
C ALA A 74 0.56 -8.86 8.07
N ARG A 75 1.30 -7.81 8.42
CA ARG A 75 2.14 -7.06 7.47
C ARG A 75 3.14 -7.98 6.76
N THR A 76 3.95 -8.73 7.50
CA THR A 76 4.98 -9.62 6.91
C THR A 76 4.37 -10.71 6.05
N ARG A 77 3.20 -11.24 6.42
CA ARG A 77 2.52 -12.27 5.60
C ARG A 77 1.98 -11.68 4.31
N PHE A 78 1.34 -10.50 4.38
CA PHE A 78 0.88 -9.76 3.22
C PHE A 78 2.03 -9.39 2.27
N GLU A 79 3.15 -8.86 2.78
CA GLU A 79 4.34 -8.51 1.97
C GLU A 79 4.89 -9.75 1.25
N ARG A 80 4.97 -10.90 1.94
CA ARG A 80 5.40 -12.16 1.31
C ARG A 80 4.44 -12.63 0.23
N ALA A 81 3.14 -12.57 0.50
CA ALA A 81 2.12 -12.92 -0.49
C ALA A 81 2.15 -11.98 -1.70
N TYR A 82 2.33 -10.67 -1.48
CA TYR A 82 2.48 -9.67 -2.53
C TYR A 82 3.66 -10.00 -3.44
N VAL A 83 4.83 -10.27 -2.86
CA VAL A 83 6.03 -10.63 -3.64
C VAL A 83 5.83 -11.95 -4.38
N ALA A 84 5.23 -12.96 -3.75
CA ALA A 84 4.97 -14.24 -4.38
C ALA A 84 3.99 -14.16 -5.56
N LEU A 85 2.98 -13.28 -5.49
CA LEU A 85 1.99 -13.11 -6.55
C LEU A 85 2.47 -12.17 -7.66
N THR A 86 3.12 -11.07 -7.31
CA THR A 86 3.48 -10.01 -8.27
C THR A 86 4.89 -10.14 -8.83
N HIS A 87 5.80 -10.78 -8.10
CA HIS A 87 7.24 -10.76 -8.36
C HIS A 87 7.83 -9.33 -8.41
N ARG A 88 7.19 -8.36 -7.73
CA ARG A 88 7.57 -6.94 -7.72
C ARG A 88 7.88 -6.40 -6.32
N PRO A 89 8.94 -6.89 -5.65
CA PRO A 89 9.32 -6.37 -4.32
C PRO A 89 9.72 -4.89 -4.36
N ASP A 90 10.12 -4.37 -5.53
CA ASP A 90 10.50 -2.98 -5.77
C ASP A 90 9.37 -1.97 -5.50
N ARG A 91 8.11 -2.44 -5.54
CA ARG A 91 6.93 -1.59 -5.28
C ARG A 91 6.61 -1.45 -3.79
N LEU A 92 7.13 -2.35 -2.95
CA LEU A 92 6.92 -2.29 -1.51
C LEU A 92 7.85 -1.23 -0.91
N VAL A 93 7.26 -0.26 -0.22
CA VAL A 93 8.00 0.81 0.45
C VAL A 93 8.03 0.52 1.95
N ASP A 94 9.23 0.30 2.47
CA ASP A 94 9.44 0.17 3.92
C ASP A 94 9.39 1.55 4.57
N VAL A 95 8.36 1.78 5.37
CA VAL A 95 8.28 2.91 6.28
C VAL A 95 8.65 2.42 7.68
N GLN A 96 9.88 2.72 8.11
CA GLN A 96 10.21 2.60 9.52
C GLN A 96 9.25 3.51 10.31
N PRO A 97 8.50 2.97 11.28
CA PRO A 97 7.66 3.82 12.12
C PRO A 97 8.56 4.76 12.90
N THR A 98 8.49 6.06 12.58
CA THR A 98 9.12 7.10 13.40
C THR A 98 8.46 7.02 14.77
N THR A 99 9.24 6.61 15.78
CA THR A 99 8.76 6.38 17.14
C THR A 99 8.61 7.72 17.86
N SER A 100 7.72 8.59 17.39
CA SER A 100 7.36 9.83 18.07
C SER A 100 6.03 9.65 18.81
N VAL A 101 5.97 8.65 19.70
CA VAL A 101 4.91 8.60 20.71
C VAL A 101 5.31 9.56 21.84
N ARG A 102 4.89 10.82 21.72
CA ARG A 102 4.90 11.74 22.87
C ARG A 102 3.85 11.26 23.86
N ARG A 103 4.26 10.53 24.90
CA ARG A 103 3.43 10.32 26.08
C ARG A 103 3.15 11.68 26.72
N VAL A 104 1.88 12.06 26.77
CA VAL A 104 1.41 13.10 27.69
C VAL A 104 1.27 12.40 29.04
N ALA A 105 2.08 12.83 30.01
CA ALA A 105 1.97 12.44 31.40
C ALA A 105 0.80 13.18 32.07
#